data_AF-A0A2N6E2W5-F1
#
_entry.id   AF-A0A2N6E2W5-F1
#
_cell.length_a   1.000
_cell.length_b   1.000
_cell.length_c   1.000
_cell.angle_alpha   90.00
_cell.angle_beta   90.00
_cell.angle_gamma   90.00
#
_symmetry.space_group_name_H-M   'P 1'
#
loop_
_entity.id
_entity.type
_entity.pdbx_description
1 polymer ?
#
loop_
_entity_poly.entity_id
_entity_poly.type
_entity_poly.pdbx_seq_one_letter_code
_entity_poly.pdbx_strand_id
1 'polypeptide(L)'
;MSTLGGRLGLAALQYLAPGSEAVRGTFGVRTCALDGIAEATGCREEDGTMRVLHDGRHALTLEVPGRSITVGLPEATLCRAATYRDLCNELEAGWESLLADEQQKRRAVMDQTLDRLLPQFWNLPDTTLLTIEGGSDRV
;
A
#
# COMPACT_ATOMS: atom_id res chain seq x y z
N MET A 1 9.56 -1.15 3.34
CA MET A 1 8.20 -1.13 3.92
C MET A 1 7.35 -0.16 3.12
N SER A 2 6.14 -0.55 2.68
CA SER A 2 5.26 0.33 1.89
C SER A 2 4.38 1.19 2.78
N THR A 3 4.64 2.51 2.79
CA THR A 3 3.81 3.51 3.47
C THR A 3 2.33 3.44 3.06
N LEU A 4 2.06 3.27 1.76
CA LEU A 4 0.69 3.22 1.24
C LEU A 4 -0.05 1.97 1.72
N GLY A 5 0.63 0.83 1.82
CA GLY A 5 0.06 -0.40 2.38
C GLY A 5 -0.34 -0.23 3.84
N GLY A 6 0.52 0.38 4.65
CA GLY A 6 0.23 0.65 6.06
C GLY A 6 -0.96 1.60 6.25
N ARG A 7 -1.03 2.69 5.46
CA ARG A 7 -2.17 3.61 5.49
C ARG A 7 -3.48 2.94 5.11
N LEU A 8 -3.46 2.13 4.06
CA LEU A 8 -4.61 1.39 3.56
C LEU A 8 -5.13 0.39 4.61
N GLY A 9 -4.22 -0.35 5.27
CA GLY A 9 -4.56 -1.24 6.37
C GLY A 9 -5.13 -0.52 7.61
N LEU A 10 -4.49 0.58 8.01
CA LEU A 10 -4.95 1.37 9.17
C LEU A 10 -6.33 1.98 8.93
N ALA A 11 -6.55 2.57 7.75
CA ALA A 11 -7.85 3.10 7.39
C ALA A 11 -8.92 1.98 7.40
N ALA A 12 -8.65 0.83 6.78
CA ALA A 12 -9.58 -0.28 6.79
C ALA A 12 -9.97 -0.70 8.22
N LEU A 13 -9.01 -0.79 9.16
CA LEU A 13 -9.33 -1.08 10.56
C LEU A 13 -10.20 0.00 11.21
N GLN A 14 -9.91 1.29 10.98
CA GLN A 14 -10.69 2.38 11.55
C GLN A 14 -12.15 2.33 11.10
N TYR A 15 -12.41 1.96 9.85
CA TYR A 15 -13.76 1.84 9.30
C TYR A 15 -14.46 0.50 9.61
N LEU A 16 -13.71 -0.55 10.01
CA LEU A 16 -14.27 -1.85 10.39
C LEU A 16 -14.90 -1.85 11.81
N ALA A 17 -14.64 -0.80 12.60
CA ALA A 17 -14.99 -0.58 14.01
C ALA A 17 -14.07 -1.31 15.02
N PRO A 18 -13.83 -0.72 16.21
CA PRO A 18 -12.91 -1.26 17.19
C PRO A 18 -13.54 -2.42 17.97
N GLY A 19 -13.01 -3.62 17.79
CA GLY A 19 -13.39 -4.84 18.50
C GLY A 19 -12.50 -5.99 18.06
N SER A 20 -11.85 -6.65 19.02
CA SER A 20 -10.77 -7.64 18.88
C SER A 20 -11.24 -8.98 18.25
N GLU A 21 -11.95 -8.95 17.14
CA GLU A 21 -12.34 -10.17 16.43
C GLU A 21 -11.25 -10.61 15.45
N ALA A 22 -11.30 -11.88 15.04
CA ALA A 22 -10.40 -12.44 14.05
C ALA A 22 -10.65 -11.80 12.68
N VAL A 23 -9.95 -10.70 12.41
CA VAL A 23 -10.01 -9.98 11.14
C VAL A 23 -9.41 -10.85 10.05
N ARG A 24 -10.13 -11.00 8.94
CA ARG A 24 -9.58 -11.57 7.71
C ARG A 24 -9.42 -10.48 6.67
N GLY A 25 -8.36 -10.61 5.88
CA GLY A 25 -8.01 -9.69 4.82
C GLY A 25 -8.05 -10.37 3.46
N THR A 26 -8.44 -9.60 2.46
CA THR A 26 -8.27 -9.96 1.05
C THR A 26 -7.68 -8.79 0.29
N PHE A 27 -6.57 -9.01 -0.42
CA PHE A 27 -5.91 -7.98 -1.21
C PHE A 27 -5.84 -8.36 -2.69
N GLY A 28 -6.15 -7.41 -3.58
CA GLY A 28 -6.28 -7.69 -5.01
C GLY A 28 -4.97 -8.01 -5.74
N VAL A 29 -3.81 -7.60 -5.22
CA VAL A 29 -2.54 -7.71 -5.95
C VAL A 29 -1.34 -7.96 -5.03
N ARG A 30 -0.43 -8.86 -5.42
CA ARG A 30 0.81 -9.08 -4.65
C ARG A 30 1.82 -7.97 -4.96
N THR A 31 2.07 -7.10 -3.99
CA THR A 31 3.08 -6.03 -4.05
C THR A 31 3.67 -5.79 -2.66
N CYS A 32 4.67 -4.91 -2.55
CA CYS A 32 5.22 -4.46 -1.27
C CYS A 32 4.19 -3.78 -0.34
N ALA A 33 2.98 -3.48 -0.83
CA ALA A 33 1.87 -3.02 0.01
C ALA A 33 1.48 -4.08 1.05
N LEU A 34 1.63 -5.37 0.76
CA LEU A 34 1.29 -6.46 1.68
C LEU A 34 2.05 -6.37 3.00
N ASP A 35 3.36 -6.07 2.98
CA ASP A 35 4.16 -5.91 4.20
C ASP A 35 3.61 -4.80 5.08
N GLY A 36 3.20 -3.68 4.47
CA GLY A 36 2.60 -2.55 5.18
C GLY A 36 1.21 -2.89 5.73
N ILE A 37 0.39 -3.60 4.95
CA ILE A 37 -0.93 -4.07 5.38
C ILE A 37 -0.80 -5.04 6.55
N ALA A 38 0.12 -5.99 6.47
CA ALA A 38 0.36 -6.98 7.53
C ALA A 38 0.82 -6.30 8.84
N GLU A 39 1.70 -5.30 8.75
CA GLU A 39 2.13 -4.51 9.91
C GLU A 39 0.96 -3.74 10.53
N ALA A 40 0.09 -3.13 9.71
CA ALA A 40 -1.03 -2.32 10.20
C ALA A 40 -2.20 -3.15 10.73
N THR A 41 -2.47 -4.31 10.12
CA THR A 41 -3.68 -5.12 10.37
C THR A 41 -3.44 -6.38 11.17
N GLY A 42 -2.19 -6.85 11.22
CA GLY A 42 -1.84 -8.18 11.71
C GLY A 42 -2.16 -9.32 10.73
N CYS A 43 -2.90 -9.06 9.64
CA CYS A 43 -3.29 -10.11 8.69
C CYS A 43 -2.12 -10.50 7.78
N ARG A 44 -1.84 -11.80 7.68
CA ARG A 44 -0.68 -12.37 6.99
C ARG A 44 -1.07 -13.51 6.06
N GLU A 45 -0.30 -13.69 4.97
CA GLU A 45 -0.52 -14.82 4.08
C GLU A 45 -0.11 -16.13 4.78
N GLU A 46 0.93 -16.08 5.63
CA GLU A 46 1.52 -17.25 6.28
C GLU A 46 0.59 -17.95 7.28
N ASP A 47 -0.25 -17.20 7.97
CA ASP A 47 -1.23 -17.74 8.93
C ASP A 47 -2.64 -17.88 8.33
N GLY A 48 -2.80 -17.59 7.04
CA GLY A 48 -4.06 -17.70 6.30
C GLY A 48 -5.09 -16.62 6.62
N THR A 49 -4.74 -15.60 7.42
CA THR A 49 -5.64 -14.48 7.71
C THR A 49 -5.68 -13.46 6.56
N MET A 50 -4.71 -13.45 5.65
CA MET A 50 -4.71 -12.69 4.40
C MET A 50 -4.81 -13.61 3.18
N ARG A 51 -5.66 -13.24 2.21
CA ARG A 51 -5.75 -13.87 0.89
C ARG A 51 -5.38 -12.87 -0.21
N VAL A 52 -4.72 -13.34 -1.26
CA VAL A 52 -4.41 -12.51 -2.44
C VAL A 52 -5.15 -13.04 -3.68
N LEU A 53 -5.95 -12.19 -4.34
CA LEU A 53 -6.84 -12.61 -5.45
C LEU A 53 -6.23 -12.47 -6.85
N HIS A 54 -5.13 -11.72 -7.00
CA HIS A 54 -4.46 -11.46 -8.30
C HIS A 54 -5.37 -10.84 -9.38
N ASP A 55 -6.31 -9.96 -8.99
CA ASP A 55 -7.21 -9.26 -9.90
C ASP A 55 -6.65 -7.89 -10.38
N GLY A 56 -5.46 -7.53 -9.92
CA GLY A 56 -4.75 -6.30 -10.30
C GLY A 56 -5.21 -5.05 -9.55
N ARG A 57 -6.23 -5.14 -8.70
CA ARG A 57 -6.74 -3.99 -7.94
C ARG A 57 -5.89 -3.75 -6.69
N HIS A 58 -5.53 -2.50 -6.46
CA HIS A 58 -4.88 -2.08 -5.22
C HIS A 58 -5.94 -1.77 -4.16
N ALA A 59 -6.70 -2.81 -3.79
CA ALA A 59 -7.80 -2.72 -2.82
C ALA A 59 -7.70 -3.83 -1.78
N LEU A 60 -7.85 -3.45 -0.52
CA LEU A 60 -7.92 -4.34 0.64
C LEU A 60 -9.35 -4.39 1.14
N THR A 61 -9.89 -5.60 1.21
CA THR A 61 -11.10 -5.87 1.97
C THR A 61 -10.71 -6.45 3.33
N LEU A 62 -11.15 -5.83 4.41
CA LEU A 62 -11.14 -6.43 5.74
C LEU A 62 -12.54 -6.86 6.13
N GLU A 63 -12.64 -8.03 6.76
CA GLU A 63 -13.90 -8.61 7.19
C GLU A 63 -13.82 -9.13 8.62
N VAL A 64 -14.93 -8.96 9.33
CA VAL A 64 -15.27 -9.60 10.61
C VAL A 64 -16.68 -10.18 10.48
N PRO A 65 -17.12 -11.08 11.36
CA PRO A 65 -18.51 -11.53 11.40
C PRO A 65 -19.53 -10.38 11.25
N GLY A 66 -20.38 -10.46 10.22
CA GLY A 66 -21.46 -9.50 9.97
C GLY A 66 -21.06 -8.18 9.30
N ARG A 67 -19.76 -7.90 9.12
CA ARG A 67 -19.28 -6.62 8.58
C ARG A 67 -18.05 -6.77 7.68
N SER A 68 -18.02 -5.97 6.62
CA SER A 68 -16.86 -5.86 5.74
C SER A 68 -16.66 -4.43 5.28
N ILE A 69 -15.40 -4.06 5.07
CA ILE A 69 -14.99 -2.79 4.50
C ILE A 69 -13.94 -3.04 3.42
N THR A 70 -14.06 -2.35 2.31
CA THR A 70 -13.06 -2.33 1.24
C THR A 70 -12.45 -0.95 1.14
N VAL A 71 -11.13 -0.89 1.18
CA VAL A 71 -10.35 0.34 1.04
C VAL A 71 -9.43 0.18 -0.16
N GLY A 72 -9.52 1.10 -1.12
CA GLY A 72 -8.75 1.10 -2.35
C GLY A 72 -7.80 2.28 -2.47
N LEU A 73 -6.78 2.15 -3.32
CA LEU A 73 -5.99 3.26 -3.82
C LEU A 73 -6.61 3.76 -5.14
N PRO A 74 -7.03 5.04 -5.23
CA PRO A 74 -7.48 5.61 -6.48
C PRO A 74 -6.33 5.72 -7.48
N GLU A 75 -6.67 5.77 -8.76
CA GLU A 75 -5.70 5.88 -9.86
C GLU A 75 -4.74 7.07 -9.69
N ALA A 76 -5.24 8.22 -9.23
CA ALA A 76 -4.41 9.39 -8.97
C ALA A 76 -3.29 9.14 -7.93
N THR A 77 -3.55 8.32 -6.91
CA THR A 77 -2.53 7.91 -5.92
C THR A 77 -1.54 6.94 -6.56
N LEU A 78 -2.03 5.99 -7.36
CA LEU A 78 -1.18 5.02 -8.07
C LEU A 78 -0.26 5.71 -9.08
N CYS A 79 -0.75 6.70 -9.83
CA CYS A 79 0.05 7.49 -10.75
C CYS A 79 1.20 8.23 -10.05
N ARG A 80 0.95 8.81 -8.87
CA ARG A 80 2.00 9.46 -8.05
C ARG A 80 3.06 8.45 -7.59
N ALA A 81 2.64 7.25 -7.21
CA ALA A 81 3.56 6.19 -6.81
C ALA A 81 4.34 5.62 -8.02
N ALA A 82 3.70 5.58 -9.20
CA ALA A 82 4.33 5.14 -10.44
C ALA A 82 5.46 6.07 -10.87
N THR A 83 5.33 7.39 -10.65
CA THR A 83 6.39 8.37 -10.98
C THR A 83 7.75 8.02 -10.35
N TYR A 84 7.76 7.56 -9.10
CA TYR A 84 9.00 7.13 -8.46
C TYR A 84 9.54 5.83 -9.06
N ARG A 85 8.66 4.88 -9.37
CA ARG A 85 9.04 3.62 -10.00
C ARG A 85 9.64 3.83 -11.38
N ASP A 86 9.06 4.72 -12.18
CA ASP A 86 9.55 5.05 -13.51
C ASP A 86 10.93 5.69 -13.44
N LEU A 87 11.14 6.60 -12.48
CA LEU A 87 12.44 7.18 -12.21
C LEU A 87 13.48 6.11 -11.80
N CYS A 88 13.12 5.20 -10.90
CA CYS A 88 14.02 4.10 -10.51
C CYS A 88 14.39 3.26 -11.72
N ASN A 89 13.42 2.86 -12.55
CA ASN A 89 13.66 2.08 -13.76
C ASN A 89 14.63 2.80 -14.72
N GLU A 90 14.47 4.11 -14.89
CA GLU A 90 15.37 4.92 -15.71
C GLU A 90 16.79 4.98 -15.13
N LEU A 91 16.91 5.26 -13.83
CA LEU A 91 18.20 5.41 -13.16
C LEU A 91 18.95 4.09 -12.99
N GLU A 92 18.22 2.99 -12.81
CA GLU A 92 18.75 1.62 -12.71
C GLU A 92 19.05 1.00 -14.08
N ALA A 93 18.64 1.63 -15.19
CA ALA A 93 19.00 1.18 -16.52
C ALA A 93 20.53 1.12 -16.70
N GLY A 94 21.04 -0.09 -16.92
CA GLY A 94 22.47 -0.35 -17.06
C GLY A 94 23.28 -0.25 -15.76
N TRP A 95 22.64 -0.32 -14.59
CA TRP A 95 23.27 -0.09 -13.27
C TRP A 95 24.61 -0.80 -13.07
N GLU A 96 24.68 -2.08 -13.42
CA GLU A 96 25.87 -2.93 -13.23
C GLU A 96 27.09 -2.46 -14.02
N SER A 97 26.89 -1.71 -15.11
CA SER A 97 27.94 -1.18 -15.97
C SER A 97 28.45 0.20 -15.55
N LEU A 98 27.82 0.83 -14.55
CA LEU A 98 28.17 2.17 -14.10
C LEU A 98 29.37 2.15 -13.14
N LEU A 99 30.16 3.21 -13.18
CA LEU A 99 31.18 3.46 -12.16
C LEU A 99 30.53 3.76 -10.81
N ALA A 100 31.25 3.46 -9.72
CA ALA A 100 30.76 3.67 -8.35
C ALA A 100 30.29 5.12 -8.10
N ASP A 101 31.00 6.12 -8.62
CA ASP A 101 30.61 7.53 -8.47
C ASP A 101 29.29 7.86 -9.17
N GLU A 102 29.03 7.22 -10.31
CA GLU A 102 27.79 7.41 -11.07
C GLU A 102 26.62 6.68 -10.42
N GLN A 103 26.85 5.46 -9.91
CA GLN A 103 25.88 4.76 -9.07
C GLN A 103 25.51 5.61 -7.84
N GLN A 104 26.50 6.22 -7.19
CA GLN A 104 26.26 7.08 -6.02
C GLN A 104 25.42 8.31 -6.38
N LYS A 105 25.70 8.98 -7.50
CA LYS A 105 24.89 10.12 -7.96
C LYS A 105 23.45 9.73 -8.24
N ARG A 106 23.23 8.64 -8.96
CA ARG A 106 21.88 8.16 -9.28
C ARG A 106 21.12 7.72 -8.04
N ARG A 107 21.79 7.06 -7.09
CA ARG A 107 21.21 6.73 -5.77
C ARG A 107 20.79 7.97 -5.01
N ALA A 108 21.62 9.01 -4.97
CA ALA A 108 21.28 10.27 -4.34
C ALA A 108 20.04 10.94 -4.97
N VAL A 109 19.86 10.82 -6.30
CA VAL A 109 18.65 11.32 -6.98
C VAL A 109 17.41 10.52 -6.59
N MET A 110 17.51 9.18 -6.52
CA MET A 110 16.41 8.33 -6.04
C MET A 110 16.02 8.70 -4.61
N ASP A 111 16.99 8.78 -3.70
CA ASP A 111 16.77 9.11 -2.29
C ASP A 111 16.12 10.49 -2.12
N GLN A 112 16.64 11.52 -2.81
CA GLN A 112 16.05 12.87 -2.78
C GLN A 112 14.61 12.91 -3.32
N THR A 113 14.31 12.08 -4.31
CA THR A 113 12.94 11.99 -4.84
C THR A 113 12.02 11.31 -3.85
N LEU A 114 12.48 10.24 -3.22
CA LEU A 114 11.74 9.54 -2.17
C LEU A 114 11.45 10.47 -0.98
N ASP A 115 12.45 11.23 -0.53
CA ASP A 115 12.33 12.22 0.55
C ASP A 115 11.28 13.31 0.25
N ARG A 116 11.08 13.66 -1.03
CA ARG A 116 10.03 14.60 -1.44
C ARG A 116 8.65 13.96 -1.56
N LEU A 117 8.59 12.69 -1.92
CA LEU A 117 7.34 11.99 -2.22
C LEU A 117 6.68 11.41 -0.96
N LEU A 118 7.46 10.80 -0.06
CA LEU A 118 6.94 10.17 1.16
C LEU A 118 6.15 11.15 2.05
N PRO A 119 6.60 12.40 2.31
CA PRO A 119 5.83 13.35 3.10
C PRO A 119 4.47 13.69 2.49
N GLN A 120 4.33 13.65 1.16
CA GLN A 120 3.03 13.87 0.52
C GLN A 120 2.09 12.71 0.86
N PHE A 121 2.57 11.47 0.77
CA PHE A 121 1.79 10.30 1.16
C PHE A 121 1.57 10.17 2.66
N TRP A 122 2.32 10.85 3.52
CA TRP A 122 2.02 10.90 4.96
C TRP A 122 0.96 11.94 5.30
N ASN A 123 1.04 13.12 4.66
CA ASN A 123 0.24 14.27 5.06
C ASN A 123 -1.08 14.42 4.28
N LEU A 124 -1.26 13.75 3.15
CA LEU A 124 -2.53 13.77 2.43
C LEU A 124 -3.65 13.15 3.29
N PRO A 125 -4.86 13.72 3.34
CA PRO A 125 -5.97 13.11 4.07
C PRO A 125 -6.40 11.80 3.39
N ASP A 126 -6.93 10.87 4.19
CA ASP A 126 -7.43 9.58 3.69
C ASP A 126 -8.50 9.75 2.61
N THR A 127 -9.35 10.77 2.71
CA THR A 127 -10.39 11.10 1.72
C THR A 127 -9.83 11.46 0.33
N THR A 128 -8.56 11.84 0.24
CA THR A 128 -7.86 12.11 -1.01
C THR A 128 -7.02 10.90 -1.45
N LEU A 129 -6.47 10.15 -0.50
CA LEU A 129 -5.53 9.07 -0.77
C LEU A 129 -6.21 7.72 -1.01
N LEU A 130 -7.44 7.54 -0.53
CA LEU A 130 -8.15 6.27 -0.46
C LEU A 130 -9.57 6.38 -1.04
N THR A 131 -10.05 5.26 -1.56
CA THR A 131 -11.49 5.03 -1.79
C THR A 131 -12.00 4.07 -0.72
N ILE A 132 -13.23 4.27 -0.25
CA ILE A 132 -13.82 3.45 0.81
C ILE A 132 -15.19 2.97 0.34
N GLU A 133 -15.39 1.67 0.38
CA GLU A 133 -16.62 0.99 -0.04
C GLU A 133 -17.04 -0.02 1.04
N GLY A 134 -18.33 -0.04 1.39
CA GLY A 134 -18.87 -0.95 2.40
C GLY A 134 -19.09 -0.30 3.77
N GLY A 135 -19.51 -1.10 4.75
CA GLY A 135 -20.01 -0.62 6.05
C GLY A 135 -21.50 -0.88 6.31
N SER A 136 -22.12 -1.81 5.57
CA SER A 136 -23.47 -2.26 5.91
C SER A 136 -23.39 -3.36 6.97
N ASP A 137 -24.03 -3.14 8.11
CA ASP A 137 -24.42 -4.23 9.02
C ASP A 137 -25.28 -5.19 8.19
N ARG A 138 -24.79 -6.41 7.93
CA ARG A 138 -25.71 -7.47 7.51
C ARG A 138 -26.37 -7.99 8.77
N VAL A 139 -27.50 -7.38 9.11
CA VAL A 139 -28.48 -7.87 10.09
C VAL A 139 -29.03 -9.21 9.63
#